data_AF-A0A973D659-F1
#
_entry.id   AF-A0A973D659-F1
#
_cell.length_a   1.000
_cell.length_b   1.000
_cell.length_c   1.000
_cell.angle_alpha   90.00
_cell.angle_beta   90.00
_cell.angle_gamma   90.00
#
_symmetry.space_group_name_H-M   'P 1'
#
loop_
_entity.id
_entity.type
_entity.pdbx_description
1 polymer ?
#
loop_
_entity_poly.entity_id
_entity_poly.type
_entity_poly.pdbx_seq_one_letter_code
_entity_poly.pdbx_strand_id
1 'polypeptide(L)'
;GDQDDLLARYISVLGGSPPVGPTFGRGDCNADGSFNIADAIFLLAALFSGGQAGTCTDACDSNDDGSVNIADAIYALAALFSGGSPPANPSPGTCGEDLTTDSIDCASFAPCP
;
A
#
# COMPACT_ATOMS: atom_id res chain seq x y z
N GLY A 1 17.34 14.03 -6.92
CA GLY A 1 17.82 12.78 -6.29
C GLY A 1 16.97 12.58 -5.08
N ASP A 2 16.43 11.38 -4.91
CA ASP A 2 15.58 11.03 -3.79
C ASP A 2 16.37 11.14 -2.48
N GLN A 3 15.94 12.05 -1.61
CA GLN A 3 16.63 12.33 -0.36
C GLN A 3 16.26 11.29 0.70
N ASP A 4 15.14 10.59 0.54
CA ASP A 4 14.64 9.61 1.49
C ASP A 4 15.35 8.26 1.29
N ASP A 5 15.61 7.82 0.04
CA ASP A 5 16.52 6.69 -0.26
C ASP A 5 17.94 6.95 0.29
N LEU A 6 18.49 8.14 0.06
CA LEU A 6 19.81 8.50 0.58
C LEU A 6 19.86 8.46 2.11
N LEU A 7 18.77 8.89 2.77
CA LEU A 7 18.65 8.88 4.22
C LEU A 7 18.49 7.45 4.75
N ALA A 8 17.66 6.60 4.13
CA ALA A 8 17.46 5.21 4.50
C ALA A 8 18.76 4.40 4.35
N ARG A 9 19.50 4.59 3.25
CA ARG A 9 20.81 3.96 3.03
C ARG A 9 21.86 4.45 4.02
N TYR A 10 21.87 5.73 4.35
CA TYR A 10 22.77 6.29 5.36
C TYR A 10 22.47 5.72 6.76
N ILE A 11 21.19 5.64 7.14
CA ILE A 11 20.75 5.08 8.42
C ILE A 11 21.10 3.59 8.53
N SER A 12 20.88 2.81 7.46
CA SER A 12 21.27 1.40 7.38
C SER A 12 22.78 1.21 7.58
N VAL A 13 23.61 2.06 6.95
CA VAL A 13 25.08 2.03 7.11
C VAL A 13 25.51 2.39 8.54
N LEU A 14 24.76 3.24 9.23
CA LEU A 14 25.02 3.62 10.62
C LEU A 14 24.45 2.64 11.66
N GLY A 15 23.79 1.55 11.24
CA GLY A 15 23.17 0.58 12.14
C GLY A 15 21.88 1.08 12.79
N GLY A 16 21.28 2.16 12.27
CA GLY A 16 19.91 2.52 12.59
C GLY A 16 18.92 1.80 11.67
N SER A 17 17.66 1.69 12.09
CA SER A 17 16.55 1.36 11.18
C SER A 17 16.02 2.66 10.59
N PRO A 18 15.69 2.72 9.28
CA PRO A 18 14.96 3.86 8.71
C PRO A 18 13.73 4.18 9.58
N PRO A 19 13.24 5.44 9.62
CA PRO A 19 11.97 5.73 10.27
C PRO A 19 10.92 4.78 9.71
N VAL A 20 10.44 3.91 10.60
CA VAL A 20 9.51 2.84 10.26
C VAL A 20 8.18 3.52 9.98
N GLY A 21 7.75 3.55 8.72
CA GLY A 21 6.39 3.94 8.37
C GLY A 21 5.39 3.06 9.12
N PRO A 22 4.17 3.53 9.40
CA PRO A 22 3.15 2.70 10.02
C PRO A 22 2.96 1.42 9.21
N THR A 23 2.87 0.30 9.91
CA THR A 23 2.62 -0.99 9.25
C THR A 23 1.24 -1.01 8.62
N PHE A 24 1.11 -1.72 7.49
CA PHE A 24 -0.15 -1.82 6.75
C PHE A 24 -0.31 -3.21 6.13
N GLY A 25 -1.50 -3.45 5.54
CA GLY A 25 -1.74 -4.58 4.67
C GLY A 25 -2.01 -4.11 3.25
N ARG A 26 -1.14 -4.47 2.31
CA ARG A 26 -1.24 -4.13 0.89
C ARG A 26 -2.52 -4.72 0.30
N GLY A 27 -3.28 -3.91 -0.42
CA GLY A 27 -4.57 -4.27 -1.02
C GLY A 27 -5.80 -3.89 -0.19
N ASP A 28 -5.65 -3.57 1.10
CA ASP A 28 -6.75 -3.11 1.97
C ASP A 28 -6.89 -1.58 1.89
N CYS A 29 -7.28 -1.09 0.71
CA CYS A 29 -7.31 0.34 0.41
C CYS A 29 -8.32 1.12 1.26
N ASN A 30 -9.39 0.47 1.73
CA ASN A 30 -10.38 1.10 2.60
C ASN A 30 -10.04 0.99 4.10
N ALA A 31 -8.94 0.32 4.45
CA ALA A 31 -8.43 0.10 5.80
C ALA A 31 -9.47 -0.55 6.74
N ASP A 32 -10.24 -1.53 6.24
CA ASP A 32 -11.24 -2.28 7.02
C ASP A 32 -10.71 -3.62 7.58
N GLY A 33 -9.47 -3.96 7.28
CA GLY A 33 -8.77 -5.17 7.72
C GLY A 33 -8.96 -6.36 6.80
N SER A 34 -9.67 -6.23 5.67
CA SER A 34 -10.02 -7.34 4.78
C SER A 34 -9.82 -7.00 3.31
N PHE A 35 -8.98 -7.76 2.61
CA PHE A 35 -8.87 -7.63 1.15
C PHE A 35 -10.06 -8.27 0.43
N ASN A 36 -10.89 -7.42 -0.18
CA ASN A 36 -12.10 -7.81 -0.88
C ASN A 36 -12.48 -6.79 -1.98
N ILE A 37 -13.65 -6.96 -2.60
CA ILE A 37 -14.09 -6.08 -3.70
C ILE A 37 -14.33 -4.63 -3.25
N ALA A 38 -14.61 -4.41 -1.96
CA ALA A 38 -14.82 -3.07 -1.41
C ALA A 38 -13.57 -2.19 -1.57
N ASP A 39 -12.36 -2.76 -1.51
CA ASP A 39 -11.10 -2.04 -1.72
C ASP A 39 -10.99 -1.46 -3.11
N ALA A 40 -11.26 -2.29 -4.13
CA ALA A 40 -11.25 -1.86 -5.52
C ALA A 40 -12.32 -0.78 -5.78
N ILE A 41 -13.51 -0.92 -5.20
CA ILE A 41 -14.59 0.07 -5.33
C ILE A 41 -14.19 1.39 -4.65
N PHE A 42 -13.62 1.32 -3.44
CA PHE A 42 -13.15 2.48 -2.69
C PHE A 42 -12.09 3.25 -3.47
N LEU A 43 -11.09 2.55 -4.01
CA LEU A 43 -10.05 3.15 -4.84
C LEU A 43 -10.63 3.81 -6.11
N LEU A 44 -11.49 3.12 -6.85
CA LEU A 44 -12.10 3.67 -8.06
C LEU A 44 -12.98 4.89 -7.77
N ALA A 45 -13.65 4.90 -6.61
CA ALA A 45 -14.42 6.06 -6.16
C ALA A 45 -13.50 7.27 -5.89
N ALA A 46 -12.38 7.06 -5.21
CA ALA A 46 -11.37 8.10 -4.96
C ALA A 46 -10.79 8.65 -6.28
N LEU A 47 -10.45 7.78 -7.23
CA LEU A 47 -9.83 8.16 -8.51
C LEU A 47 -10.79 8.92 -9.44
N PHE A 48 -12.07 8.52 -9.51
CA PHE A 48 -12.95 8.95 -10.61
C PHE A 48 -14.27 9.58 -10.18
N SER A 49 -14.65 9.47 -8.91
CA SER A 49 -15.98 9.91 -8.42
C SER A 49 -15.91 10.95 -7.30
N GLY A 50 -14.71 11.46 -6.97
CA GLY A 50 -14.53 12.37 -5.84
C GLY A 50 -14.76 11.72 -4.48
N GLY A 51 -14.59 10.39 -4.41
CA GLY A 51 -14.60 9.64 -3.16
C GLY A 51 -13.43 10.04 -2.25
N GLN A 52 -13.53 9.67 -0.97
CA GLN A 52 -12.46 9.92 -0.03
C GLN A 52 -11.23 9.08 -0.37
N ALA A 53 -10.05 9.70 -0.35
CA ALA A 53 -8.78 8.98 -0.45
C ALA A 53 -8.50 8.19 0.83
N GLY A 54 -7.82 7.05 0.68
CA GLY A 54 -7.34 6.24 1.81
C GLY A 54 -6.32 7.01 2.66
N THR A 55 -6.20 6.64 3.93
CA THR A 55 -5.21 7.23 4.85
C THR A 55 -3.81 6.58 4.73
N CYS A 56 -3.71 5.51 3.96
CA CYS A 56 -2.50 4.76 3.70
C CYS A 56 -2.43 4.49 2.21
N THR A 57 -1.50 5.18 1.53
CA THR A 57 -1.40 5.12 0.07
C THR A 57 -0.83 3.78 -0.37
N ASP A 58 0.12 3.23 0.39
CA ASP A 58 0.74 1.92 0.11
C ASP A 58 -0.26 0.77 0.23
N ALA A 59 -1.28 0.89 1.08
CA ALA A 59 -2.36 -0.08 1.13
C ALA A 59 -3.21 -0.08 -0.16
N CYS A 60 -3.28 1.03 -0.88
CA CYS A 60 -3.99 1.16 -2.14
C CYS A 60 -3.13 0.77 -3.36
N ASP A 61 -1.81 0.79 -3.25
CA ASP A 61 -0.88 0.30 -4.27
C ASP A 61 -0.81 -1.23 -4.24
N SER A 62 -1.76 -1.85 -4.95
CA SER A 62 -1.98 -3.30 -4.92
C SER A 62 -0.98 -4.06 -5.79
N ASN A 63 -0.44 -3.41 -6.83
CA ASN A 63 0.54 -4.02 -7.72
C ASN A 63 1.99 -3.67 -7.37
N ASP A 64 2.20 -2.85 -6.33
CA ASP A 64 3.50 -2.49 -5.75
C ASP A 64 4.42 -1.82 -6.80
N ASP A 65 3.85 -0.87 -7.56
CA ASP A 65 4.56 -0.14 -8.63
C ASP A 65 4.95 1.31 -8.26
N GLY A 66 4.62 1.72 -7.03
CA GLY A 66 4.89 3.04 -6.46
C GLY A 66 3.94 4.11 -6.97
N SER A 67 2.78 3.74 -7.51
CA SER A 67 1.81 4.68 -8.10
C SER A 67 0.37 4.20 -7.99
N VAL A 68 -0.41 4.81 -7.11
CA VAL A 68 -1.85 4.50 -6.99
C VAL A 68 -2.64 5.02 -8.19
N ASN A 69 -3.15 4.10 -9.01
CA ASN A 69 -3.94 4.35 -10.20
C ASN A 69 -4.94 3.22 -10.51
N ILE A 70 -5.49 3.19 -11.73
CA ILE A 70 -6.48 2.17 -12.11
C ILE A 70 -5.88 0.75 -12.22
N ALA A 71 -4.58 0.63 -12.45
CA ALA A 71 -3.87 -0.63 -12.52
C ALA A 71 -3.99 -1.42 -11.22
N ASP A 72 -3.98 -0.74 -10.07
CA ASP A 72 -4.18 -1.35 -8.74
C ASP A 72 -5.54 -2.01 -8.60
N ALA A 73 -6.60 -1.29 -8.99
CA ALA A 73 -7.95 -1.83 -8.95
C ALA A 73 -8.08 -3.06 -9.87
N ILE A 74 -7.46 -3.02 -11.06
CA ILE A 74 -7.44 -4.16 -11.99
C ILE A 74 -6.67 -5.34 -11.38
N TYR A 75 -5.50 -5.08 -10.77
CA TYR A 75 -4.68 -6.08 -10.12
C TYR A 75 -5.44 -6.76 -8.98
N ALA A 76 -6.07 -5.98 -8.09
CA ALA A 76 -6.87 -6.48 -6.98
C ALA A 76 -8.05 -7.36 -7.47
N LEU A 77 -8.79 -6.89 -8.48
CA LEU A 77 -9.92 -7.66 -9.05
C LEU A 77 -9.45 -8.94 -9.76
N ALA A 78 -8.28 -8.91 -10.41
CA ALA A 78 -7.69 -10.11 -11.01
C ALA A 78 -7.31 -11.15 -9.95
N ALA A 79 -6.72 -10.72 -8.83
CA ALA A 79 -6.41 -11.57 -7.70
C ALA A 79 -7.68 -12.20 -7.08
N LEU A 80 -8.73 -11.40 -6.90
CA LEU A 80 -9.98 -11.84 -6.26
C LEU A 80 -10.80 -12.81 -7.13
N PHE A 81 -10.85 -12.59 -8.45
CA PHE A 81 -11.86 -13.23 -9.31
C PHE A 81 -11.31 -13.97 -10.53
N SER A 82 -10.05 -13.76 -10.89
CA SER A 82 -9.46 -14.32 -12.13
C SER A 82 -8.25 -15.22 -11.90
N GLY A 83 -7.94 -15.55 -10.64
CA GLY A 83 -6.76 -16.36 -10.29
C GLY A 83 -5.44 -15.62 -10.50
N GLY A 84 -5.45 -14.29 -10.46
CA GLY A 84 -4.24 -13.47 -10.43
C GLY A 84 -3.44 -13.68 -9.13
N SER A 85 -2.19 -13.23 -9.12
CA SER A 85 -1.37 -13.25 -7.91
C SER A 85 -1.96 -12.32 -6.84
N PRO A 86 -1.94 -12.71 -5.55
CA PRO A 86 -2.30 -11.80 -4.47
C PRO A 86 -1.30 -10.62 -4.40
N PRO A 87 -1.67 -9.50 -3.73
CA PRO A 87 -0.72 -8.42 -3.45
C PRO A 87 0.53 -8.95 -2.75
N ALA A 88 1.67 -8.32 -3.05
CA ALA A 88 2.96 -8.66 -2.44
C ALA A 88 2.95 -8.35 -0.94
N ASN A 89 4.04 -8.72 -0.25
CA ASN A 89 4.17 -8.35 1.15
C ASN A 89 4.29 -6.82 1.30
N PRO A 90 3.68 -6.21 2.34
CA PRO A 90 2.89 -6.83 3.40
C PRO A 90 1.52 -7.30 2.92
N SER A 91 1.27 -8.61 2.89
CA SER A 91 0.09 -9.17 2.21
C SER A 91 -1.20 -8.85 2.98
N PRO A 92 -2.38 -8.89 2.31
CA PRO A 92 -3.66 -8.72 2.98
C PRO A 92 -3.81 -9.45 4.31
N GLY A 93 -4.24 -8.74 5.34
CA GLY A 93 -4.44 -9.30 6.69
C GLY A 93 -3.15 -9.56 7.48
N THR A 94 -1.97 -9.22 6.93
CA THR A 94 -0.69 -9.25 7.63
C THR A 94 -0.10 -7.85 7.67
N CYS A 95 0.00 -7.28 8.87
CA CYS A 95 0.67 -6.01 9.08
C CYS A 95 2.17 -6.15 8.84
N GLY A 96 2.72 -5.30 7.98
CA GLY A 96 4.15 -5.17 7.78
C GLY A 96 4.52 -3.81 7.22
N GLU A 97 5.83 -3.58 7.13
CA GLU A 97 6.42 -2.39 6.53
C GLU A 97 6.42 -2.52 5.01
N ASP A 98 6.51 -1.39 4.31
CA ASP A 98 6.88 -1.43 2.91
C ASP A 98 8.35 -1.82 2.76
N LEU A 99 8.61 -2.86 1.97
CA LEU A 99 9.96 -3.34 1.66
C LEU A 99 10.42 -2.86 0.27
N THR A 100 9.53 -2.25 -0.50
CA THR A 100 9.84 -1.48 -1.69
C THR A 100 9.89 -0.01 -1.27
N THR A 101 10.94 0.70 -1.69
CA THR A 101 11.07 2.13 -1.37
C THR A 101 10.60 2.91 -2.57
N ASP A 102 9.63 3.79 -2.37
CA ASP A 102 9.11 4.69 -3.38
C ASP A 102 8.66 6.03 -2.73
N SER A 103 7.89 6.83 -3.49
CA SER A 103 7.40 8.14 -3.03
C SER A 103 6.01 8.11 -2.40
N ILE A 104 5.39 6.94 -2.30
CA ILE A 104 4.12 6.79 -1.59
C ILE A 104 4.39 6.41 -0.13
N ASP A 105 3.46 6.80 0.73
CA ASP A 105 3.56 6.52 2.15
C ASP A 105 2.22 6.14 2.77
N CYS A 106 2.32 5.55 3.95
CA CYS A 106 1.21 5.40 4.85
C CYS A 106 1.29 6.42 5.99
N ALA A 107 0.28 7.28 6.07
CA ALA A 107 0.15 8.20 7.21
C ALA A 107 -0.46 7.50 8.42
N SER A 108 -1.48 6.65 8.20
CA SER A 108 -2.08 5.81 9.24
C SER A 108 -2.87 4.65 8.64
N PHE A 109 -2.84 3.51 9.31
CA PHE A 109 -3.59 2.32 8.91
C PHE A 109 -4.22 1.65 10.15
N ALA A 110 -5.51 1.90 10.37
CA ALA A 110 -6.21 1.50 11.59
C ALA A 110 -6.19 -0.01 11.91
N PRO A 111 -6.21 -0.93 10.91
CA PRO A 111 -6.12 -2.35 11.19
C PRO A 111 -4.78 -2.81 11.79
N CYS A 112 -3.73 -1.98 11.71
CA CYS A 112 -2.40 -2.32 12.23
C CYS A 112 -2.05 -1.45 13.46
N PRO A 113 -1.53 -2.06 14.54
CA PRO A 113 -1.24 -1.39 15.81
C PRO A 113 0.05 -0.56 15.82
#